data_AF-A0A947BDB2-F1
#
_entry.id   AF-A0A947BDB2-F1
#
_cell.length_a   1.000
_cell.length_b   1.000
_cell.length_c   1.000
_cell.angle_alpha   90.00
_cell.angle_beta   90.00
_cell.angle_gamma   90.00
#
_symmetry.space_group_name_H-M   'P 1'
#
loop_
_entity.id
_entity.type
_entity.pdbx_description
1 polymer ?
#
loop_
_entity_poly.entity_id
_entity_poly.type
_entity_poly.pdbx_seq_one_letter_code
_entity_poly.pdbx_strand_id
1 'polypeptide(L)'
;MTDRVYIRPIGLVPGPQSEHGNAIRLAGGMVYASRFAVILRRDGEIAERWLAAPDTVDDVMAKLPEEVAADAEQQWSNLTLAHPPLELGSRTVRLDQPQVMGILNVTPDSFSDGGEFMDKPEVQREHAASMVEAGASIIDIGGESTR
;
A
#
# COMPACT_ATOMS: atom_id res chain seq x y z
N MET A 1 -0.45 -16.13 -28.01
CA MET A 1 -1.43 -16.00 -26.93
C MET A 1 -0.69 -15.46 -25.73
N THR A 2 -1.10 -14.29 -25.24
CA THR A 2 -0.49 -13.69 -24.06
C THR A 2 -1.43 -13.94 -22.88
N ASP A 3 -1.14 -15.01 -22.14
CA ASP A 3 -1.88 -15.33 -20.92
C ASP A 3 -1.34 -14.48 -19.75
N ARG A 4 -2.24 -14.05 -18.86
CA ARG A 4 -1.93 -13.33 -17.62
C ARG A 4 -2.83 -13.80 -16.51
N VAL A 5 -2.30 -13.88 -15.30
CA VAL A 5 -3.07 -14.20 -14.10
C VAL A 5 -3.18 -12.96 -13.20
N TYR A 6 -4.30 -12.82 -12.52
CA TYR A 6 -4.49 -11.83 -11.48
C TYR A 6 -5.13 -12.47 -10.25
N ILE A 7 -4.50 -12.33 -9.10
CA ILE A 7 -5.07 -12.75 -7.81
C ILE A 7 -5.55 -11.50 -7.06
N ARG A 8 -6.85 -11.42 -6.81
CA ARG A 8 -7.48 -10.26 -6.18
C ARG A 8 -8.20 -10.64 -4.89
N PRO A 9 -7.89 -10.01 -3.74
CA PRO A 9 -8.73 -10.12 -2.55
C PRO A 9 -10.14 -9.58 -2.83
N ILE A 10 -11.17 -10.36 -2.49
CA ILE A 10 -12.59 -9.99 -2.69
C ILE A 10 -13.45 -10.16 -1.43
N GLY A 11 -12.94 -10.82 -0.39
CA GLY A 11 -13.60 -10.94 0.91
C GLY A 11 -12.69 -10.45 2.01
N LEU A 12 -12.82 -9.18 2.39
CA LEU A 12 -12.10 -8.61 3.53
C LEU A 12 -12.82 -8.99 4.82
N VAL A 13 -12.05 -9.31 5.86
CA VAL A 13 -12.58 -9.75 7.15
C VAL A 13 -11.89 -9.02 8.32
N PRO A 14 -12.56 -8.89 9.48
CA PRO A 14 -11.99 -8.18 10.63
C PRO A 14 -10.73 -8.85 11.22
N GLY A 15 -10.57 -10.16 11.01
CA GLY A 15 -9.44 -10.91 11.51
C GLY A 15 -9.57 -12.41 11.24
N PRO A 16 -8.50 -13.19 11.42
CA PRO A 16 -8.49 -14.61 11.07
C PRO A 16 -9.47 -15.43 11.93
N GLN A 17 -9.79 -14.98 13.15
CA GLN A 17 -10.72 -15.66 14.05
C GLN A 17 -12.15 -15.71 13.48
N SER A 18 -12.54 -14.71 12.69
CA SER A 18 -13.87 -14.67 12.04
C SER A 18 -14.05 -15.74 10.96
N GLU A 19 -12.95 -16.35 10.51
CA GLU A 19 -12.91 -17.34 9.43
C GLU A 19 -12.18 -18.61 9.89
N HIS A 20 -12.19 -18.89 11.21
CA HIS A 20 -11.56 -20.07 11.81
C HIS A 20 -10.08 -20.27 11.45
N GLY A 21 -9.35 -19.17 11.23
CA GLY A 21 -7.94 -19.18 10.79
C GLY A 21 -7.74 -19.14 9.28
N ASN A 22 -8.79 -19.33 8.47
CA ASN A 22 -8.71 -19.34 7.01
C ASN A 22 -8.74 -17.92 6.40
N ALA A 23 -7.85 -17.06 6.87
CA ALA A 23 -7.63 -15.73 6.31
C ALA A 23 -6.16 -15.35 6.41
N ILE A 24 -5.65 -14.65 5.40
CA ILE A 24 -4.28 -14.14 5.41
C ILE A 24 -4.26 -12.64 5.72
N ARG A 25 -3.19 -12.21 6.39
CA ARG A 25 -2.91 -10.80 6.68
C ARG A 25 -2.29 -10.15 5.44
N LEU A 26 -2.89 -9.07 4.95
CA LEU A 26 -2.42 -8.39 3.74
C LEU A 26 -1.26 -7.45 4.05
N ALA A 27 -0.15 -7.60 3.33
CA ALA A 27 1.02 -6.71 3.35
C ALA A 27 1.57 -6.36 4.74
N GLY A 28 1.41 -7.26 5.73
CA GLY A 28 1.75 -6.99 7.14
C GLY A 28 0.86 -5.95 7.85
N GLY A 29 -0.17 -5.42 7.17
CA GLY A 29 -1.04 -4.35 7.63
C GLY A 29 -2.17 -4.79 8.56
N MET A 30 -3.17 -3.95 8.84
CA MET A 30 -4.31 -4.31 9.71
C MET A 30 -5.47 -5.03 8.98
N VAL A 31 -5.31 -5.32 7.69
CA VAL A 31 -6.38 -5.86 6.84
C VAL A 31 -6.16 -7.36 6.62
N TYR A 32 -7.24 -8.13 6.72
CA TYR A 32 -7.25 -9.56 6.43
C TYR A 32 -8.19 -9.87 5.27
N ALA A 33 -7.91 -10.94 4.52
CA ALA A 33 -8.79 -11.45 3.48
C ALA A 33 -8.93 -12.97 3.56
N SER A 34 -10.17 -13.46 3.38
CA SER A 34 -10.51 -14.89 3.38
C SER A 34 -10.90 -15.41 2.00
N ARG A 35 -11.17 -14.53 1.04
CA ARG A 35 -11.60 -14.92 -0.32
C ARG A 35 -10.87 -14.13 -1.38
N PHE A 36 -10.49 -14.83 -2.45
CA PHE A 36 -9.70 -14.33 -3.55
C PHE A 36 -10.34 -14.74 -4.88
N ALA A 37 -10.35 -13.82 -5.84
CA ALA A 37 -10.60 -14.15 -7.23
C ALA A 37 -9.27 -14.42 -7.92
N VAL A 38 -9.10 -15.62 -8.47
CA VAL A 38 -8.02 -15.94 -9.40
C VAL A 38 -8.59 -15.78 -10.81
N ILE A 39 -8.01 -14.88 -11.60
CA ILE A 39 -8.55 -14.47 -12.90
C ILE A 39 -7.49 -14.76 -13.96
N LEU A 40 -7.78 -15.68 -14.87
CA LEU A 40 -6.97 -15.91 -16.07
C LEU A 40 -7.48 -15.02 -17.19
N ARG A 41 -6.59 -14.23 -17.77
CA ARG A 41 -6.85 -13.46 -18.98
C ARG A 41 -6.04 -14.02 -20.14
N ARG A 42 -6.67 -14.14 -21.31
CA ARG A 42 -6.03 -14.56 -22.56
C ARG A 42 -6.25 -13.48 -23.59
N ASP A 43 -5.16 -12.98 -24.16
CA ASP A 43 -5.17 -11.94 -25.19
C ASP A 43 -5.99 -10.69 -24.78
N GLY A 44 -5.94 -10.36 -23.49
CA GLY A 44 -6.60 -9.19 -22.92
C GLY A 44 -8.05 -9.42 -22.46
N GLU A 45 -8.67 -10.56 -22.73
CA GLU A 45 -10.03 -10.87 -22.26
C GLU A 45 -10.00 -11.82 -21.06
N ILE A 46 -11.03 -11.81 -20.22
CA ILE A 46 -11.15 -12.77 -19.12
C ILE A 46 -11.55 -14.12 -19.72
N ALA A 47 -10.64 -15.09 -19.65
CA ALA A 47 -10.90 -16.45 -20.10
C ALA A 47 -11.61 -17.24 -19.00
N GLU A 48 -11.08 -17.19 -17.78
CA GLU A 48 -11.59 -17.96 -16.65
C GLU A 48 -11.47 -17.18 -15.34
N ARG A 49 -12.31 -17.56 -14.38
CA ARG A 49 -12.32 -16.99 -13.03
C ARG A 49 -12.67 -18.05 -12.02
N TRP A 50 -11.87 -18.15 -10.97
CA TRP A 50 -12.10 -19.04 -9.86
C TRP A 50 -12.21 -18.26 -8.56
N LEU A 51 -12.95 -18.83 -7.62
CA LEU A 51 -12.97 -18.42 -6.23
C LEU A 51 -11.99 -19.30 -5.47
N ALA A 52 -11.11 -18.69 -4.68
CA ALA A 52 -10.17 -19.37 -3.80
C ALA A 52 -10.27 -18.81 -2.38
N ALA A 53 -9.94 -19.65 -1.41
CA ALA A 53 -9.61 -19.27 -0.03
C ALA A 53 -8.17 -19.73 0.27
N PRO A 54 -7.53 -19.26 1.37
CA PRO A 54 -6.14 -19.62 1.66
C PRO A 54 -5.85 -21.13 1.68
N ASP A 55 -6.80 -21.94 2.13
CA ASP A 55 -6.71 -23.41 2.17
C ASP A 55 -6.99 -24.12 0.83
N THR A 56 -7.50 -23.41 -0.17
CA THR A 56 -7.89 -23.97 -1.49
C THR A 56 -7.17 -23.30 -2.66
N VAL A 57 -6.31 -22.32 -2.39
CA VAL A 57 -5.62 -21.54 -3.42
C VAL A 57 -4.69 -22.41 -4.25
N ASP A 58 -4.00 -23.38 -3.64
CA ASP A 58 -3.08 -24.28 -4.35
C ASP A 58 -3.82 -25.14 -5.37
N ASP A 59 -5.01 -25.64 -5.03
CA ASP A 59 -5.88 -26.40 -5.95
C ASP A 59 -6.37 -25.54 -7.12
N VAL A 60 -6.56 -24.23 -6.90
CA VAL A 60 -6.95 -23.29 -7.95
C VAL A 60 -5.75 -22.94 -8.82
N MET A 61 -4.58 -22.70 -8.23
CA MET A 61 -3.35 -22.40 -8.95
C MET A 61 -2.89 -23.57 -9.81
N ALA A 62 -3.10 -24.82 -9.37
CA ALA A 62 -2.82 -26.03 -10.14
C ALA A 62 -3.63 -26.17 -11.45
N LYS A 63 -4.69 -25.37 -11.64
CA LYS A 63 -5.49 -25.32 -12.88
C LYS A 63 -4.97 -24.30 -13.89
N LEU A 64 -4.05 -23.44 -13.48
CA LEU A 64 -3.52 -22.38 -14.34
C LEU A 64 -2.56 -22.95 -15.40
N PRO A 65 -2.46 -22.31 -16.57
CA PRO A 65 -1.42 -22.61 -17.55
C PRO A 65 -0.01 -22.48 -16.94
N GLU A 66 0.92 -23.33 -17.39
CA GLU A 66 2.31 -23.36 -16.89
C GLU A 66 3.00 -21.99 -17.08
N GLU A 67 2.66 -21.27 -18.16
CA GLU A 67 3.26 -19.99 -18.52
C GLU A 67 2.98 -18.87 -17.50
N VAL A 68 1.91 -19.00 -16.69
CA VAL A 68 1.53 -18.02 -15.67
C VAL A 68 1.68 -18.54 -14.25
N ALA A 69 2.10 -19.79 -14.05
CA ALA A 69 2.19 -20.43 -12.73
C ALA A 69 3.15 -19.67 -11.80
N ALA A 70 4.36 -19.35 -12.29
CA ALA A 70 5.35 -18.60 -11.50
C ALA A 70 4.87 -17.20 -11.12
N ASP A 71 4.13 -16.52 -12.01
CA ASP A 71 3.55 -15.21 -11.73
C ASP A 71 2.41 -15.31 -10.69
N ALA A 72 1.58 -16.37 -10.77
CA ALA A 72 0.54 -16.64 -9.78
C ALA A 72 1.14 -16.86 -8.37
N GLU A 73 2.16 -17.71 -8.26
CA GLU A 73 2.85 -17.98 -7.00
C GLU A 73 3.48 -16.71 -6.43
N GLN A 74 4.13 -15.91 -7.28
CA GLN A 74 4.74 -14.64 -6.87
C GLN A 74 3.67 -13.64 -6.40
N GLN A 75 2.56 -13.50 -7.12
CA GLN A 75 1.44 -12.65 -6.71
C GLN A 75 0.86 -13.10 -5.36
N TRP A 76 0.63 -14.41 -5.19
CA TRP A 76 0.10 -14.97 -3.95
C TRP A 76 1.02 -14.70 -2.75
N SER A 77 2.33 -14.97 -2.91
CA SER A 77 3.35 -14.67 -1.90
C SER A 77 3.37 -13.18 -1.53
N ASN A 78 3.34 -12.31 -2.54
CA ASN A 78 3.36 -10.86 -2.37
C ASN A 78 2.16 -10.31 -1.59
N LEU A 79 1.01 -10.99 -1.57
CA LEU A 79 -0.15 -10.55 -0.79
C LEU A 79 0.16 -10.47 0.71
N THR A 80 1.08 -11.28 1.22
CA THR A 80 1.45 -11.30 2.65
C THR A 80 2.76 -10.59 2.96
N LEU A 81 3.48 -10.14 1.92
CA LEU A 81 4.79 -9.53 2.06
C LEU A 81 4.71 -8.23 2.85
N ALA A 82 5.26 -8.23 4.07
CA ALA A 82 5.34 -7.04 4.89
C ALA A 82 6.34 -6.06 4.29
N HIS A 83 5.95 -4.79 4.16
CA HIS A 83 6.87 -3.75 3.72
C HIS A 83 7.90 -3.48 4.84
N PRO A 84 9.20 -3.48 4.54
CA PRO A 84 10.20 -3.11 5.52
C PRO A 84 9.96 -1.66 5.99
N PRO A 85 10.28 -1.35 7.25
CA PRO A 85 10.20 0.03 7.72
C PRO A 85 11.14 0.94 6.91
N LEU A 86 10.78 2.22 6.79
CA LEU A 86 11.67 3.24 6.25
C LEU A 86 12.63 3.69 7.34
N GLU A 87 13.93 3.44 7.13
CA GLU A 87 15.00 3.93 8.00
C GLU A 87 15.48 5.31 7.53
N LEU A 88 15.21 6.33 8.33
CA LEU A 88 15.47 7.75 8.03
C LEU A 88 16.48 8.31 9.04
N GLY A 89 17.70 7.79 9.01
CA GLY A 89 18.77 8.15 9.94
C GLY A 89 18.48 7.63 11.35
N SER A 90 18.18 8.53 12.30
CA SER A 90 17.83 8.16 13.68
C SER A 90 16.34 7.86 13.89
N ARG A 91 15.52 7.98 12.84
CA ARG A 91 14.07 7.76 12.89
C ARG A 91 13.68 6.56 12.03
N THR A 92 12.69 5.82 12.48
CA THR A 92 12.13 4.66 11.78
C THR A 92 10.64 4.90 11.57
N VAL A 93 10.15 4.77 10.32
CA VAL A 93 8.73 4.83 9.99
C VAL A 93 8.25 3.44 9.59
N ARG A 94 7.38 2.84 10.40
CA ARG A 94 6.83 1.50 10.14
C ARG A 94 5.75 1.59 9.05
N LEU A 95 5.84 0.75 8.02
CA LEU A 95 4.88 0.68 6.92
C LEU A 95 3.83 -0.44 7.11
N ASP A 96 3.56 -0.81 8.36
CA ASP A 96 2.53 -1.78 8.75
C ASP A 96 1.13 -1.15 8.93
N GLN A 97 1.02 0.13 8.61
CA GLN A 97 -0.23 0.89 8.51
C GLN A 97 -0.03 2.11 7.61
N PRO A 98 -1.12 2.70 7.07
CA PRO A 98 -1.02 3.96 6.36
C PRO A 98 -0.36 5.03 7.23
N GLN A 99 0.60 5.76 6.66
CA GLN A 99 1.32 6.84 7.32
C GLN A 99 0.88 8.17 6.73
N VAL A 100 0.75 9.18 7.58
CA VAL A 100 0.43 10.55 7.15
C VAL A 100 1.73 11.31 6.90
N MET A 101 1.85 11.88 5.71
CA MET A 101 2.93 12.78 5.31
C MET A 101 2.37 14.20 5.23
N GLY A 102 2.85 15.10 6.09
CA GLY A 102 2.53 16.52 6.03
C GLY A 102 3.37 17.21 4.97
N ILE A 103 2.76 18.05 4.13
CA ILE A 103 3.45 18.77 3.06
C ILE A 103 3.72 20.21 3.55
N LEU A 104 5.00 20.55 3.76
CA LEU A 104 5.46 21.88 4.11
C LEU A 104 6.10 22.55 2.90
N ASN A 105 5.32 23.33 2.16
CA ASN A 105 5.85 24.16 1.08
C ASN A 105 6.47 25.43 1.66
N VAL A 106 7.74 25.64 1.35
CA VAL A 106 8.55 26.82 1.69
C VAL A 106 8.82 27.59 0.41
N THR A 107 7.76 28.02 -0.28
CA THR A 107 7.86 28.81 -1.52
C THR A 107 7.39 30.24 -1.28
N PRO A 108 7.99 31.26 -1.93
CA PRO A 108 7.64 32.67 -1.76
C PRO A 108 6.16 32.99 -2.02
N ASP A 109 5.51 32.19 -2.86
CA ASP A 109 4.16 32.45 -3.40
C ASP A 109 3.05 31.61 -2.72
N SER A 110 3.40 30.75 -1.75
CA SER A 110 2.44 29.85 -1.08
C SER A 110 1.73 30.47 0.12
N PHE A 111 2.19 31.63 0.59
CA PHE A 111 1.51 32.44 1.58
C PHE A 111 0.98 33.70 0.88
N SER A 112 -0.31 33.96 0.96
CA SER A 112 -0.99 35.11 0.35
C SER A 112 -0.52 36.49 0.85
N ASP A 113 0.53 36.54 1.68
CA ASP A 113 1.07 37.73 2.33
C ASP A 113 2.51 38.03 1.85
N GLY A 114 2.79 37.85 0.56
CA GLY A 114 3.92 38.46 -0.15
C GLY A 114 5.29 38.36 0.54
N GLY A 115 5.91 37.17 0.53
CA GLY A 115 7.34 37.03 0.86
C GLY A 115 7.76 37.30 2.32
N GLU A 116 6.88 37.80 3.20
CA GLU A 116 7.22 38.17 4.59
C GLU A 116 7.48 36.97 5.54
N PHE A 117 7.26 35.74 5.08
CA PHE A 117 7.42 34.51 5.88
C PHE A 117 8.67 33.68 5.52
N MET A 118 9.41 34.05 4.48
CA MET A 118 10.71 33.41 4.17
C MET A 118 11.75 33.72 5.25
N ASP A 119 11.66 34.91 5.86
CA ASP A 119 12.57 35.36 6.92
C ASP A 119 12.11 34.98 8.34
N LYS A 120 11.07 34.13 8.47
CA LYS A 120 10.55 33.66 9.77
C LYS A 120 10.68 32.14 9.90
N PRO A 121 11.92 31.61 10.08
CA PRO A 121 12.15 30.19 10.37
C PRO A 121 11.26 29.64 11.50
N GLU A 122 10.91 30.49 12.47
CA GLU A 122 10.07 30.12 13.59
C GLU A 122 8.63 29.78 13.17
N VAL A 123 8.05 30.48 12.20
CA VAL A 123 6.70 30.18 11.67
C VAL A 123 6.69 28.83 10.94
N GLN A 124 7.74 28.55 10.17
CA GLN A 124 7.87 27.28 9.46
C GLN A 124 8.08 26.11 10.44
N ARG A 125 8.83 26.35 11.52
CA ARG A 125 9.00 25.39 12.63
C ARG A 125 7.71 25.14 13.38
N GLU A 126 6.95 26.18 13.71
CA GLU A 126 5.63 26.06 14.35
C GLU A 126 4.65 25.28 13.47
N HIS A 127 4.68 25.51 12.15
CA HIS A 127 3.84 24.75 11.21
C HIS A 127 4.24 23.29 11.12
N ALA A 128 5.55 22.98 11.05
CA ALA A 128 6.03 21.61 11.10
C ALA A 128 5.65 20.93 12.43
N ALA A 129 5.77 21.65 13.55
CA ALA A 129 5.41 21.15 14.87
C ALA A 129 3.92 20.83 14.96
N SER A 130 3.04 21.70 14.46
CA SER A 130 1.59 21.47 14.47
C SER A 130 1.19 20.28 13.60
N MET A 131 1.87 20.02 12.47
CA MET A 131 1.65 18.82 11.67
C MET A 131 2.03 17.55 12.44
N VAL A 132 3.16 17.57 13.15
CA VAL A 132 3.57 16.44 13.99
C VAL A 132 2.57 16.20 15.13
N GLU A 133 2.11 17.26 15.80
CA GLU A 133 1.06 17.18 16.84
C GLU A 133 -0.26 16.64 16.30
N ALA A 134 -0.59 16.95 15.05
CA ALA A 134 -1.76 16.41 14.34
C ALA A 134 -1.59 14.94 13.90
N GLY A 135 -0.40 14.35 14.07
CA GLY A 135 -0.13 12.94 13.79
C GLY A 135 0.61 12.67 12.48
N ALA A 136 1.26 13.67 11.86
CA ALA A 136 2.13 13.44 10.72
C ALA A 136 3.38 12.64 11.14
N SER A 137 3.61 11.50 10.48
CA SER A 137 4.78 10.65 10.68
C SER A 137 5.98 11.13 9.86
N ILE A 138 5.71 11.81 8.75
CA ILE A 138 6.70 12.35 7.82
C ILE A 138 6.33 13.81 7.52
N ILE A 139 7.34 14.67 7.38
CA ILE A 139 7.17 16.03 6.83
C ILE A 139 7.96 16.08 5.52
N ASP A 140 7.28 16.39 4.43
CA ASP A 140 7.84 16.63 3.11
C ASP A 140 8.04 18.13 2.91
N ILE A 141 9.29 18.56 2.76
CA ILE A 141 9.67 19.99 2.72
C ILE A 141 10.05 20.35 1.29
N GLY A 142 9.22 21.17 0.63
CA GLY A 142 9.44 21.63 -0.74
C GLY A 142 9.80 23.11 -0.81
N GLY A 143 11.00 23.45 -1.27
CA GLY A 143 11.45 24.85 -1.44
C GLY A 143 11.22 25.45 -2.83
N GLU A 144 10.79 24.64 -3.78
CA GLU A 144 10.58 25.04 -5.18
C GLU A 144 9.15 24.68 -5.59
N SER A 145 8.47 25.63 -6.24
CA SER A 145 7.14 25.38 -6.80
C SER A 145 7.28 24.59 -8.10
N THR A 146 6.72 23.38 -8.14
CA THR A 146 6.68 22.54 -9.35
C THR A 146 5.39 22.74 -10.15
N ARG A 147 4.72 23.89 -10.00
CA ARG A 147 3.48 24.24 -10.74
C ARG A 147 3.77 25.01 -12.02
#